data_AF-A0A945KNF8-F1
#
_entry.id   AF-A0A945KNF8-F1
#
_cell.length_a   1.000
_cell.length_b   1.000
_cell.length_c   1.000
_cell.angle_alpha   90.00
_cell.angle_beta   90.00
_cell.angle_gamma   90.00
#
_symmetry.space_group_name_H-M   'P 1'
#
loop_
_entity.id
_entity.type
_entity.pdbx_description
1 polymer ?
#
loop_
_entity_poly.entity_id
_entity_poly.type
_entity_poly.pdbx_seq_one_letter_code
_entity_poly.pdbx_strand_id
1 'polypeptide(L)'
;MLRFSFPFVLAFSILQMSGQPSNAQVPTAVAPRIMLNPDIVRRLRSAALVEPDTVRRLALLRQKAEEILNKPLLSYLFEATYHGKPALMLKTSRKMMKRATTLGLAWNLWQDERYARRGRDELLAVAEFENWNPVHFLDTAEMSAAVGIGLDWFAAFLSHAEKDQIVDALIEKGIMPGLKLYEGAETTDGYNWIRPRSRGYNAMSPTEKADHGWPVETFNWNIVCNSGLTIAALAVRPYDPKIADKLLRYSVKSIKNGFDEYTPDGGFPEGADYWSYATRYAAMFLDSVTDVLGEVVSI
;
A
#
# COMPACT_ATOMS: atom_id res chain seq x y z
N MET A 1 -6.33 12.36 36.54
CA MET A 1 -7.44 12.23 35.57
C MET A 1 -7.39 13.42 34.63
N LEU A 2 -6.68 13.29 33.51
CA LEU A 2 -6.60 14.31 32.46
C LEU A 2 -7.44 13.82 31.28
N ARG A 3 -8.57 14.49 31.05
CA ARG A 3 -9.46 14.26 29.91
C ARG A 3 -8.87 15.03 28.72
N PHE A 4 -8.38 14.34 27.71
CA PHE A 4 -8.13 14.93 26.40
C PHE A 4 -9.45 14.94 25.63
N SER A 5 -10.06 16.11 25.53
CA SER A 5 -11.20 16.36 24.66
C SER A 5 -10.68 16.90 23.34
N PHE A 6 -10.63 16.08 22.30
CA PHE A 6 -10.43 16.55 20.92
C PHE A 6 -11.80 16.95 20.34
N PRO A 7 -11.99 18.20 19.87
CA PRO A 7 -13.25 18.58 19.24
C PRO A 7 -13.33 17.97 17.83
N PHE A 8 -14.37 17.17 17.63
CA PHE A 8 -14.81 16.58 16.38
C PHE A 8 -15.68 17.60 15.63
N VAL A 9 -15.23 18.21 14.53
CA VAL A 9 -16.10 18.87 13.52
C VAL A 9 -15.42 18.90 12.12
N LEU A 10 -16.01 18.12 11.20
CA LEU A 10 -16.20 18.26 9.73
C LEU A 10 -15.08 18.80 8.79
N ALA A 11 -14.69 17.96 7.83
CA ALA A 11 -14.78 18.26 6.39
C ALA A 11 -14.92 16.96 5.58
N PHE A 12 -16.13 16.68 5.10
CA PHE A 12 -16.44 15.67 4.09
C PHE A 12 -16.78 16.45 2.82
N SER A 13 -15.98 16.37 1.77
CA SER A 13 -16.31 16.94 0.45
C SER A 13 -15.36 16.38 -0.61
N ILE A 14 -15.48 15.12 -1.05
CA ILE A 14 -15.75 14.82 -2.48
C ILE A 14 -16.79 13.69 -2.69
N LEU A 15 -17.19 12.91 -1.67
CA LEU A 15 -17.89 11.64 -1.91
C LEU A 15 -19.43 11.67 -1.95
N GLN A 16 -20.04 12.86 -2.01
CA GLN A 16 -21.48 13.02 -2.29
C GLN A 16 -21.70 14.06 -3.39
N MET A 17 -21.46 13.72 -4.66
CA MET A 17 -22.08 14.44 -5.77
C MET A 17 -22.41 13.50 -6.92
N SER A 18 -23.70 13.16 -7.03
CA SER A 18 -24.35 13.01 -8.33
C SER A 18 -24.35 14.40 -9.01
N GLY A 19 -23.26 14.75 -9.68
CA GLY A 19 -23.09 16.05 -10.32
C GLY A 19 -21.71 16.18 -10.93
N GLN A 20 -21.65 16.68 -12.17
CA GLN A 20 -20.48 16.76 -13.05
C GLN A 20 -19.17 17.17 -12.34
N PRO A 21 -18.00 16.64 -12.77
CA PRO A 21 -16.72 16.89 -12.09
C PRO A 21 -16.34 18.37 -12.21
N SER A 22 -16.25 19.06 -11.05
CA SER A 22 -15.66 20.39 -10.99
C SER A 22 -14.16 20.29 -11.25
N ASN A 23 -13.71 21.05 -12.24
CA ASN A 23 -12.36 21.11 -12.79
C ASN A 23 -11.34 21.80 -11.86
N ALA A 24 -11.35 21.47 -10.56
CA ALA A 24 -10.37 21.97 -9.62
C ALA A 24 -9.10 21.12 -9.74
N GLN A 25 -8.15 21.60 -10.54
CA GLN A 25 -6.79 21.05 -10.59
C GLN A 25 -6.19 21.11 -9.19
N VAL A 26 -6.18 19.96 -8.50
CA VAL A 26 -5.26 19.73 -7.38
C VAL A 26 -3.87 20.04 -7.94
N PRO A 27 -3.07 20.93 -7.33
CA PRO A 27 -1.70 21.18 -7.78
C PRO A 27 -1.00 19.83 -7.87
N THR A 28 -0.56 19.45 -9.06
CA THR A 28 0.18 18.19 -9.27
C THR A 28 1.48 18.29 -8.47
N ALA A 29 1.45 17.81 -7.23
CA ALA A 29 2.62 17.74 -6.38
C ALA A 29 3.72 17.00 -7.14
N VAL A 30 4.96 17.51 -7.06
CA VAL A 30 6.10 16.90 -7.73
C VAL A 30 6.49 15.64 -6.95
N ALA A 31 6.52 14.50 -7.62
CA ALA A 31 6.95 13.23 -7.04
C ALA A 31 8.36 13.32 -6.41
N PRO A 32 8.64 12.63 -5.29
CA PRO A 32 7.73 11.71 -4.58
C PRO A 32 6.62 12.44 -3.81
N ARG A 33 5.48 11.76 -3.66
CA ARG A 33 4.26 12.21 -2.95
C ARG A 33 3.74 11.17 -1.96
N ILE A 34 4.06 9.89 -2.12
CA ILE A 34 3.51 8.82 -1.26
C ILE A 34 4.46 8.61 -0.08
N MET A 35 4.12 9.10 1.12
CA MET A 35 4.89 9.02 2.38
C MET A 35 6.27 9.71 2.38
N LEU A 36 6.77 10.07 1.20
CA LEU A 36 7.99 10.84 1.01
C LEU A 36 7.62 12.00 0.09
N ASN A 37 8.14 13.17 0.42
CA ASN A 37 8.01 14.37 -0.39
C ASN A 37 9.30 15.22 -0.28
N PRO A 38 9.49 16.22 -1.16
CA PRO A 38 10.70 17.05 -1.16
C PRO A 38 10.98 17.74 0.19
N ASP A 39 9.95 18.08 0.97
CA ASP A 39 10.11 18.69 2.30
C ASP A 39 10.62 17.69 3.34
N ILE A 40 10.15 16.44 3.33
CA ILE A 40 10.70 15.36 4.15
C ILE A 40 12.17 15.12 3.80
N VAL A 41 12.50 15.03 2.51
CA VAL A 41 13.89 14.84 2.04
C VAL A 41 14.78 15.99 2.53
N ARG A 42 14.32 17.24 2.41
CA ARG A 42 15.05 18.42 2.89
C ARG A 42 15.27 18.36 4.40
N ARG A 43 14.22 18.06 5.18
CA ARG A 43 14.31 17.92 6.65
C ARG A 43 15.30 16.83 7.06
N LEU A 44 15.28 15.67 6.42
CA LEU A 44 16.23 14.58 6.69
C LEU A 44 17.68 15.00 6.40
N ARG A 45 17.93 15.70 5.29
CA ARG A 45 19.26 16.23 4.97
C ARG A 45 19.73 17.25 6.02
N SER A 46 18.85 18.16 6.44
CA SER A 46 19.17 19.16 7.47
C SER A 46 19.44 18.52 8.83
N ALA A 47 18.60 17.57 9.26
CA ALA A 47 18.78 16.82 10.50
C ALA A 47 20.11 16.05 10.52
N ALA A 48 20.53 15.49 9.37
CA ALA A 48 21.81 14.78 9.25
C ALA A 48 23.06 15.67 9.44
N LEU A 49 22.92 17.01 9.48
CA LEU A 49 24.03 17.91 9.78
C LEU A 49 24.26 18.09 11.29
N VAL A 50 23.24 17.83 12.11
CA VAL A 50 23.25 18.22 13.54
C VAL A 50 22.80 17.11 14.50
N GLU A 51 22.07 16.10 14.02
CA GLU A 51 21.54 15.01 14.85
C GLU A 51 22.34 13.71 14.66
N PRO A 52 23.09 13.25 15.67
CA PRO A 52 23.91 12.03 15.57
C PRO A 52 23.10 10.77 15.26
N ASP A 53 21.87 10.67 15.76
CA ASP A 53 21.01 9.52 15.51
C ASP A 53 20.52 9.47 14.06
N THR A 54 20.22 10.64 13.47
CA THR A 54 19.86 10.73 12.05
C THR A 54 21.05 10.34 11.18
N VAL A 55 22.26 10.80 11.49
CA VAL A 55 23.50 10.38 10.80
C VAL A 55 23.65 8.86 10.84
N ARG A 56 23.47 8.23 12.03
CA ARG A 56 23.58 6.77 12.19
C ARG A 56 22.55 6.02 11.36
N ARG A 57 21.29 6.48 11.35
CA ARG A 57 20.20 5.86 10.57
C ARG A 57 20.45 5.98 9.06
N LEU A 58 20.95 7.13 8.60
CA LEU A 58 21.30 7.33 7.18
C LEU A 58 22.51 6.50 6.75
N ALA A 59 23.50 6.30 7.63
CA ALA A 59 24.61 5.38 7.36
C ALA A 59 24.11 3.94 7.20
N LEU A 60 23.18 3.49 8.06
CA LEU A 60 22.56 2.16 7.94
C LEU A 60 21.72 2.03 6.67
N LEU A 61 20.98 3.08 6.29
CA LEU A 61 20.25 3.12 5.02
C LEU A 61 21.22 2.92 3.84
N ARG A 62 22.34 3.65 3.85
CA ARG A 62 23.36 3.56 2.78
C ARG A 62 23.95 2.16 2.68
N GLN A 63 24.32 1.57 3.81
CA GLN A 63 24.81 0.19 3.87
C GLN A 63 23.81 -0.78 3.24
N LYS A 64 22.53 -0.70 3.63
CA LYS A 64 21.48 -1.56 3.07
C LYS A 64 21.26 -1.34 1.58
N ALA A 65 21.35 -0.09 1.10
CA ALA A 65 21.23 0.23 -0.32
C ALA A 65 22.38 -0.41 -1.13
N GLU A 66 23.63 -0.26 -0.68
CA GLU A 66 24.81 -0.88 -1.31
C GLU A 66 24.72 -2.42 -1.31
N GLU A 67 24.21 -3.03 -0.23
CA GLU A 67 23.96 -4.48 -0.20
C GLU A 67 22.94 -4.93 -1.24
N ILE A 68 21.92 -4.12 -1.53
CA ILE A 68 20.87 -4.46 -2.51
C ILE A 68 21.42 -4.40 -3.93
N LEU A 69 22.34 -3.47 -4.25
CA LEU A 69 22.93 -3.33 -5.59
C LEU A 69 23.55 -4.64 -6.11
N ASN A 70 24.05 -5.48 -5.22
CA ASN A 70 24.76 -6.72 -5.56
C ASN A 70 23.88 -7.99 -5.52
N LYS A 71 22.59 -7.87 -5.17
CA LYS A 71 21.69 -9.03 -5.09
C LYS A 71 21.16 -9.39 -6.49
N PRO A 72 20.70 -10.62 -6.75
CA PRO A 72 19.91 -10.89 -7.95
C PRO A 72 18.59 -10.10 -7.91
N LEU A 73 18.05 -9.74 -9.08
CA LEU A 73 16.69 -9.22 -9.21
C LEU A 73 15.68 -10.21 -8.62
N LEU A 74 14.51 -9.71 -8.21
CA LEU A 74 13.44 -10.59 -7.78
C LEU A 74 12.97 -11.46 -8.96
N SER A 75 12.68 -12.72 -8.65
CA SER A 75 12.18 -13.69 -9.62
C SER A 75 10.79 -14.18 -9.19
N TYR A 76 10.02 -14.62 -10.18
CA TYR A 76 8.67 -15.14 -9.99
C TYR A 76 8.76 -16.51 -9.30
N LEU A 77 8.75 -16.47 -7.97
CA LEU A 77 8.94 -17.63 -7.11
C LEU A 77 7.83 -17.70 -6.08
N PHE A 78 7.28 -18.90 -5.96
CA PHE A 78 6.41 -19.27 -4.87
C PHE A 78 7.15 -20.16 -3.87
N GLU A 79 6.85 -19.97 -2.60
CA GLU A 79 7.33 -20.82 -1.54
C GLU A 79 6.67 -22.20 -1.62
N ALA A 80 7.41 -23.24 -1.24
CA ALA A 80 6.86 -24.58 -1.07
C ALA A 80 5.71 -24.52 -0.06
N THR A 81 4.63 -25.21 -0.39
CA THR A 81 3.36 -25.25 0.35
C THR A 81 3.55 -25.34 1.87
N TYR A 82 2.85 -24.49 2.64
CA TYR A 82 2.66 -24.69 4.07
C TYR A 82 1.34 -25.43 4.27
N HIS A 83 1.38 -26.68 4.74
CA HIS A 83 0.21 -27.53 5.02
C HIS A 83 -0.80 -27.68 3.87
N GLY A 84 -0.33 -27.95 2.64
CA GLY A 84 -1.23 -28.22 1.50
C GLY A 84 -2.05 -27.02 1.01
N LYS A 85 -1.71 -25.79 1.44
CA LYS A 85 -2.30 -24.53 0.97
C LYS A 85 -1.58 -23.99 -0.28
N PRO A 86 -2.25 -23.14 -1.09
CA PRO A 86 -1.66 -22.57 -2.31
C PRO A 86 -0.31 -21.90 -2.04
N ALA A 87 0.56 -21.96 -3.03
CA ALA A 87 1.92 -21.47 -2.95
C ALA A 87 1.94 -19.96 -2.62
N LEU A 88 2.85 -19.53 -1.73
CA LEU A 88 2.90 -18.16 -1.20
C LEU A 88 4.01 -17.36 -1.89
N MET A 89 3.73 -16.10 -2.23
CA MET A 89 4.70 -15.13 -2.77
C MET A 89 5.05 -14.03 -1.74
N LEU A 90 4.55 -14.13 -0.50
CA LEU A 90 4.68 -13.11 0.53
C LEU A 90 6.13 -12.68 0.84
N LYS A 91 7.09 -13.62 0.89
CA LYS A 91 8.51 -13.25 1.04
C LYS A 91 9.03 -12.41 -0.12
N THR A 92 8.56 -12.66 -1.34
CA THR A 92 8.95 -11.89 -2.53
C THR A 92 8.35 -10.49 -2.48
N SER A 93 7.06 -10.34 -2.18
CA SER A 93 6.41 -9.04 -2.01
C SER A 93 7.08 -8.19 -0.91
N ARG A 94 7.41 -8.78 0.24
CA ARG A 94 8.11 -8.10 1.34
C ARG A 94 9.54 -7.71 0.98
N LYS A 95 10.25 -8.54 0.21
CA LYS A 95 11.56 -8.17 -0.34
C LYS A 95 11.42 -6.98 -1.28
N MET A 96 10.38 -6.96 -2.13
CA MET A 96 10.13 -5.83 -3.03
C MET A 96 9.88 -4.54 -2.25
N MET A 97 9.01 -4.57 -1.23
CA MET A 97 8.76 -3.43 -0.33
C MET A 97 10.05 -2.89 0.26
N LYS A 98 10.90 -3.77 0.79
CA LYS A 98 12.20 -3.38 1.34
C LYS A 98 13.13 -2.79 0.28
N ARG A 99 13.19 -3.37 -0.92
CA ARG A 99 14.06 -2.90 -2.00
C ARG A 99 13.62 -1.53 -2.52
N ALA A 100 12.34 -1.37 -2.86
CA ALA A 100 11.77 -0.12 -3.35
C ALA A 100 11.99 1.04 -2.36
N THR A 101 11.62 0.85 -1.09
CA THR A 101 11.77 1.91 -0.06
C THR A 101 13.23 2.21 0.27
N THR A 102 14.10 1.21 0.38
CA THR A 102 15.53 1.42 0.68
C THR A 102 16.22 2.18 -0.45
N LEU A 103 16.07 1.69 -1.68
CA LEU A 103 16.71 2.30 -2.85
C LEU A 103 16.08 3.65 -3.20
N GLY A 104 14.76 3.79 -3.06
CA GLY A 104 14.06 5.03 -3.39
C GLY A 104 14.38 6.15 -2.39
N LEU A 105 14.46 5.85 -1.09
CA LEU A 105 14.91 6.85 -0.13
C LEU A 105 16.37 7.23 -0.37
N ALA A 106 17.22 6.25 -0.67
CA ALA A 106 18.63 6.48 -0.98
C ALA A 106 18.81 7.37 -2.23
N TRP A 107 18.06 7.08 -3.30
CA TRP A 107 18.01 7.90 -4.51
C TRP A 107 17.59 9.34 -4.20
N ASN A 108 16.47 9.53 -3.51
CA ASN A 108 15.95 10.86 -3.21
C ASN A 108 16.87 11.65 -2.27
N LEU A 109 17.58 10.99 -1.34
CA LEU A 109 18.52 11.65 -0.43
C LEU A 109 19.86 11.99 -1.07
N TRP A 110 20.42 11.14 -1.92
CA TRP A 110 21.81 11.28 -2.40
C TRP A 110 21.96 11.50 -3.89
N GLN A 111 20.90 11.30 -4.68
CA GLN A 111 20.90 11.46 -6.15
C GLN A 111 21.98 10.60 -6.84
N ASP A 112 22.34 9.47 -6.23
CA ASP A 112 23.21 8.46 -6.86
C ASP A 112 22.36 7.57 -7.78
N GLU A 113 22.55 7.72 -9.10
CA GLU A 113 21.77 7.01 -10.12
C GLU A 113 21.87 5.48 -10.01
N ARG A 114 22.90 4.93 -9.35
CA ARG A 114 23.00 3.48 -9.15
C ARG A 114 21.78 2.95 -8.38
N TYR A 115 21.29 3.71 -7.39
CA TYR A 115 20.10 3.32 -6.62
C TYR A 115 18.82 3.41 -7.43
N ALA A 116 18.67 4.46 -8.25
CA ALA A 116 17.50 4.63 -9.11
C ALA A 116 17.45 3.58 -10.23
N ARG A 117 18.58 3.34 -10.89
CA ARG A 117 18.72 2.30 -11.92
C ARG A 117 18.36 0.93 -11.36
N ARG A 118 18.91 0.58 -10.19
CA ARG A 118 18.57 -0.67 -9.54
C ARG A 118 17.09 -0.74 -9.14
N GLY A 119 16.54 0.33 -8.59
CA GLY A 119 15.12 0.40 -8.19
C GLY A 119 14.18 0.20 -9.36
N ARG A 120 14.47 0.85 -10.50
CA ARG A 120 13.80 0.62 -11.77
C ARG A 120 13.89 -0.84 -12.19
N ASP A 121 15.09 -1.43 -12.20
CA ASP A 121 15.26 -2.81 -12.68
C ASP A 121 14.45 -3.81 -11.84
N GLU A 122 14.29 -3.58 -10.53
CA GLU A 122 13.40 -4.37 -9.67
C GLU A 122 11.93 -4.19 -10.02
N LEU A 123 11.48 -2.95 -10.29
CA LEU A 123 10.10 -2.65 -10.66
C LEU A 123 9.72 -3.32 -11.99
N LEU A 124 10.60 -3.21 -12.99
CA LEU A 124 10.39 -3.86 -14.29
C LEU A 124 10.40 -5.39 -14.13
N ALA A 125 11.30 -5.94 -13.31
CA ALA A 125 11.34 -7.39 -13.09
C ALA A 125 10.03 -7.95 -12.49
N VAL A 126 9.44 -7.27 -11.50
CA VAL A 126 8.16 -7.71 -10.91
C VAL A 126 6.94 -7.36 -11.76
N ALA A 127 7.05 -6.37 -12.65
CA ALA A 127 6.01 -6.06 -13.64
C ALA A 127 5.86 -7.19 -14.67
N GLU A 128 6.95 -7.88 -15.00
CA GLU A 128 6.99 -9.04 -15.90
C GLU A 128 6.50 -10.35 -15.26
N PHE A 129 6.19 -10.37 -13.95
CA PHE A 129 5.61 -11.57 -13.34
C PHE A 129 4.25 -11.86 -13.95
N GLU A 130 3.90 -13.13 -14.13
CA GLU A 130 2.60 -13.51 -14.72
C GLU A 130 1.42 -12.94 -13.92
N ASN A 131 1.49 -13.00 -12.59
CA ASN A 131 0.57 -12.33 -11.67
C ASN A 131 1.25 -12.10 -10.32
N TRP A 132 0.57 -11.41 -9.40
CA TRP A 132 1.04 -11.20 -8.02
C TRP A 132 0.33 -12.08 -6.98
N ASN A 133 -0.06 -13.28 -7.39
CA ASN A 133 -0.79 -14.29 -6.61
C ASN A 133 -2.13 -13.80 -6.01
N PRO A 134 -3.15 -13.51 -6.84
CA PRO A 134 -4.45 -13.03 -6.36
C PRO A 134 -5.25 -14.08 -5.56
N VAL A 135 -4.77 -15.33 -5.50
CA VAL A 135 -5.34 -16.41 -4.66
C VAL A 135 -5.06 -16.14 -3.17
N HIS A 136 -3.86 -15.69 -2.84
CA HIS A 136 -3.47 -15.26 -1.49
C HIS A 136 -3.28 -13.75 -1.50
N PHE A 137 -4.36 -13.01 -1.27
CA PHE A 137 -4.42 -11.59 -1.64
C PHE A 137 -3.45 -10.67 -0.89
N LEU A 138 -2.92 -11.08 0.28
CA LEU A 138 -1.81 -10.37 0.92
C LEU A 138 -0.60 -10.25 0.00
N ASP A 139 -0.30 -11.29 -0.79
CA ASP A 139 0.83 -11.27 -1.72
C ASP A 139 0.66 -10.15 -2.74
N THR A 140 -0.54 -10.08 -3.31
CA THR A 140 -0.95 -9.07 -4.28
C THR A 140 -0.93 -7.67 -3.68
N ALA A 141 -1.50 -7.50 -2.48
CA ALA A 141 -1.58 -6.21 -1.82
C ALA A 141 -0.22 -5.66 -1.39
N GLU A 142 0.63 -6.48 -0.74
CA GLU A 142 1.97 -6.08 -0.35
C GLU A 142 2.83 -5.74 -1.58
N MET A 143 2.68 -6.50 -2.68
CA MET A 143 3.38 -6.21 -3.94
C MET A 143 2.88 -4.90 -4.57
N SER A 144 1.56 -4.71 -4.63
CA SER A 144 0.93 -3.50 -5.17
C SER A 144 1.38 -2.25 -4.42
N ALA A 145 1.47 -2.33 -3.09
CA ALA A 145 2.00 -1.26 -2.26
C ALA A 145 3.46 -0.93 -2.62
N ALA A 146 4.31 -1.96 -2.69
CA ALA A 146 5.73 -1.81 -2.98
C ALA A 146 5.99 -1.20 -4.36
N VAL A 147 5.27 -1.67 -5.38
CA VAL A 147 5.39 -1.18 -6.76
C VAL A 147 4.82 0.23 -6.88
N GLY A 148 3.69 0.54 -6.22
CA GLY A 148 3.11 1.88 -6.20
C GLY A 148 4.04 2.92 -5.56
N ILE A 149 4.66 2.58 -4.41
CA ILE A 149 5.69 3.43 -3.78
C ILE A 149 6.88 3.60 -4.71
N GLY A 150 7.35 2.53 -5.34
CA GLY A 150 8.47 2.59 -6.28
C GLY A 150 8.20 3.49 -7.49
N LEU A 151 7.03 3.34 -8.13
CA LEU A 151 6.61 4.18 -9.25
C LEU A 151 6.69 5.66 -8.90
N ASP A 152 6.22 6.03 -7.71
CA ASP A 152 6.23 7.41 -7.23
C ASP A 152 7.64 7.88 -6.83
N TRP A 153 8.41 7.06 -6.10
CA TRP A 153 9.73 7.46 -5.59
C TRP A 153 10.83 7.50 -6.65
N PHE A 154 10.70 6.75 -7.73
CA PHE A 154 11.62 6.76 -8.87
C PHE A 154 11.10 7.57 -10.07
N ALA A 155 9.94 8.24 -9.94
CA ALA A 155 9.27 8.91 -11.06
C ALA A 155 10.16 9.89 -11.85
N ALA A 156 11.11 10.56 -11.20
CA ALA A 156 12.04 11.48 -11.86
C ALA A 156 13.10 10.79 -12.75
N PHE A 157 13.38 9.51 -12.49
CA PHE A 157 14.37 8.72 -13.22
C PHE A 157 13.74 7.84 -14.32
N LEU A 158 12.50 7.38 -14.11
CA LEU A 158 11.80 6.51 -15.06
C LEU A 158 11.42 7.26 -16.34
N SER A 159 11.66 6.62 -17.48
CA SER A 159 11.12 7.05 -18.77
C SER A 159 9.60 6.87 -18.83
N HIS A 160 8.96 7.48 -19.83
CA HIS A 160 7.51 7.34 -20.04
C HIS A 160 7.12 5.88 -20.28
N ALA A 161 7.84 5.17 -21.16
CA ALA A 161 7.57 3.76 -21.45
C ALA A 161 7.72 2.86 -20.22
N GLU A 162 8.74 3.10 -19.38
CA GLU A 162 8.93 2.34 -18.13
C GLU A 162 7.81 2.65 -17.13
N LYS A 163 7.34 3.90 -17.04
CA LYS A 163 6.18 4.26 -16.21
C LYS A 163 4.91 3.55 -16.69
N ASP A 164 4.66 3.56 -18.00
CA ASP A 164 3.47 2.93 -18.59
C ASP A 164 3.47 1.42 -18.28
N GLN A 165 4.59 0.72 -18.47
CA GLN A 165 4.72 -0.70 -18.14
C GLN A 165 4.44 -0.99 -16.64
N ILE A 166 4.94 -0.14 -15.74
CA ILE A 166 4.72 -0.30 -14.29
C ILE A 166 3.26 0.00 -13.92
N VAL A 167 2.64 1.01 -14.54
CA VAL A 167 1.23 1.36 -14.35
C VAL A 167 0.32 0.25 -14.84
N ASP A 168 0.59 -0.32 -16.03
CA ASP A 168 -0.15 -1.45 -16.57
C ASP A 168 -0.07 -2.66 -15.64
N ALA A 169 1.11 -2.98 -15.11
CA ALA A 169 1.27 -4.05 -14.14
C ALA A 169 0.49 -3.79 -12.84
N LEU A 170 0.53 -2.57 -12.29
CA LEU A 170 -0.28 -2.20 -11.11
C LEU A 170 -1.78 -2.37 -11.37
N ILE A 171 -2.24 -1.94 -12.55
CA ILE A 171 -3.65 -2.05 -12.96
C ILE A 171 -4.05 -3.52 -13.08
N GLU A 172 -3.35 -4.28 -13.91
CA GLU A 172 -3.71 -5.65 -14.30
C GLU A 172 -3.53 -6.64 -13.14
N LYS A 173 -2.44 -6.52 -12.38
CA LYS A 173 -2.01 -7.55 -11.41
C LYS A 173 -2.36 -7.18 -9.97
N GLY A 174 -2.66 -5.91 -9.69
CA GLY A 174 -3.06 -5.42 -8.37
C GLY A 174 -4.50 -4.92 -8.32
N ILE A 175 -4.79 -3.83 -9.05
CA ILE A 175 -6.06 -3.09 -8.96
C ILE A 175 -7.24 -3.92 -9.48
N MET A 176 -7.14 -4.52 -10.67
CA MET A 176 -8.21 -5.31 -11.27
C MET A 176 -8.62 -6.52 -10.43
N PRO A 177 -7.68 -7.34 -9.90
CA PRO A 177 -8.01 -8.38 -8.92
C PRO A 177 -8.74 -7.83 -7.70
N GLY A 178 -8.30 -6.69 -7.14
CA GLY A 178 -8.96 -6.05 -6.00
C GLY A 178 -10.40 -5.62 -6.32
N LEU A 179 -10.60 -4.93 -7.44
CA LEU A 179 -11.93 -4.51 -7.91
C LEU A 179 -12.88 -5.70 -8.09
N LYS A 180 -12.39 -6.81 -8.67
CA LYS A 180 -13.19 -8.03 -8.84
C LYS A 180 -13.69 -8.58 -7.49
N LEU A 181 -12.88 -8.50 -6.44
CA LEU A 181 -13.30 -8.93 -5.09
C LEU A 181 -14.31 -7.98 -4.46
N TYR A 182 -14.13 -6.67 -4.60
CA TYR A 182 -15.12 -5.71 -4.12
C TYR A 182 -16.47 -5.87 -4.83
N GLU A 183 -16.47 -5.98 -6.15
CA GLU A 183 -17.70 -6.12 -6.95
C GLU A 183 -18.36 -7.49 -6.70
N GLY A 184 -17.57 -8.56 -6.54
CA GLY A 184 -18.08 -9.86 -6.14
C GLY A 184 -18.75 -9.81 -4.75
N ALA A 185 -18.12 -9.15 -3.78
CA ALA A 185 -18.66 -8.96 -2.44
C ALA A 185 -19.96 -8.13 -2.44
N GLU A 186 -20.12 -7.18 -3.37
CA GLU A 186 -21.38 -6.43 -3.55
C GLU A 186 -22.55 -7.28 -4.06
N THR A 187 -22.27 -8.36 -4.82
CA THR A 187 -23.31 -9.18 -5.45
C THR A 187 -23.84 -10.33 -4.59
N THR A 188 -23.12 -10.75 -3.54
CA THR A 188 -23.47 -11.96 -2.80
C THR A 188 -24.61 -11.83 -1.80
N ASP A 189 -24.97 -10.63 -1.35
CA ASP A 189 -26.14 -10.42 -0.50
C ASP A 189 -26.65 -9.00 -0.69
N GLY A 190 -27.77 -8.82 -1.40
CA GLY A 190 -28.47 -7.52 -1.57
C GLY A 190 -28.96 -6.84 -0.29
N TYR A 191 -28.35 -7.15 0.86
CA TYR A 191 -28.53 -6.54 2.16
C TYR A 191 -27.16 -6.11 2.70
N ASN A 192 -26.99 -4.79 2.86
CA ASN A 192 -26.08 -4.07 3.76
C ASN A 192 -24.68 -4.64 4.01
N TRP A 193 -23.69 -3.75 3.84
CA TRP A 193 -22.30 -3.81 4.29
C TRP A 193 -22.11 -3.96 5.83
N ILE A 194 -22.95 -4.75 6.51
CA ILE A 194 -23.04 -4.88 7.97
C ILE A 194 -23.07 -6.37 8.35
N ARG A 195 -21.89 -6.86 8.76
CA ARG A 195 -21.54 -8.02 9.62
C ARG A 195 -22.55 -9.18 9.75
N PRO A 196 -22.08 -10.44 9.62
CA PRO A 196 -22.43 -11.47 10.60
C PRO A 196 -21.56 -11.26 11.84
N ARG A 197 -22.18 -10.82 12.95
CA ARG A 197 -21.59 -10.89 14.30
C ARG A 197 -21.43 -12.36 14.70
N SER A 198 -20.39 -13.02 14.20
CA SER A 198 -19.98 -14.30 14.75
C SER A 198 -18.50 -14.53 14.47
N ARG A 199 -17.71 -14.19 15.48
CA ARG A 199 -16.37 -14.74 15.72
C ARG A 199 -16.41 -16.24 15.45
N GLY A 200 -15.62 -16.67 14.48
CA GLY A 200 -15.23 -18.06 14.32
C GLY A 200 -13.88 -18.08 13.64
N TYR A 201 -12.81 -18.20 14.42
CA TYR A 201 -11.44 -18.49 13.95
C TYR A 201 -11.32 -19.87 13.26
N ASN A 202 -12.45 -20.47 12.84
CA ASN A 202 -12.59 -21.81 12.32
C ASN A 202 -13.70 -21.81 11.25
N ALA A 203 -13.36 -21.34 10.06
CA ALA A 203 -13.94 -21.85 8.82
C ALA A 203 -12.82 -21.96 7.78
N MET A 204 -11.83 -22.80 8.08
CA MET A 204 -11.07 -23.42 7.00
C MET A 204 -12.05 -24.27 6.19
N SER A 205 -12.54 -23.70 5.09
CA SER A 205 -13.08 -24.47 3.96
C SER A 205 -11.98 -25.44 3.51
N PRO A 206 -12.19 -26.77 3.56
CA PRO A 206 -11.16 -27.76 3.21
C PRO A 206 -10.88 -27.88 1.70
N THR A 207 -11.35 -26.94 0.88
CA THR A 207 -11.23 -27.02 -0.59
C THR A 207 -10.83 -25.65 -1.14
N GLU A 208 -9.62 -25.56 -1.70
CA GLU A 208 -9.12 -24.73 -2.84
C GLU A 208 -9.78 -23.39 -3.21
N LYS A 209 -10.47 -22.72 -2.29
CA LYS A 209 -11.09 -21.42 -2.53
C LYS A 209 -10.17 -20.34 -1.96
N ALA A 210 -9.66 -19.53 -2.87
CA ALA A 210 -8.87 -18.35 -2.58
C ALA A 210 -9.50 -17.48 -1.47
N ASP A 211 -8.65 -16.89 -0.64
CA ASP A 211 -9.02 -16.13 0.56
C ASP A 211 -9.64 -14.77 0.17
N HIS A 212 -10.91 -14.81 -0.25
CA HIS A 212 -11.62 -13.69 -0.90
C HIS A 212 -12.53 -12.87 0.04
N GLY A 213 -12.64 -13.24 1.32
CA GLY A 213 -13.53 -12.57 2.27
C GLY A 213 -13.02 -11.23 2.83
N TRP A 214 -11.71 -10.97 2.73
CA TRP A 214 -11.06 -9.82 3.38
C TRP A 214 -11.73 -8.43 3.17
N PRO A 215 -12.43 -8.11 2.06
CA PRO A 215 -13.07 -6.80 1.91
C PRO A 215 -14.15 -6.49 2.95
N VAL A 216 -14.81 -7.52 3.51
CA VAL A 216 -15.92 -7.36 4.48
C VAL A 216 -15.55 -7.83 5.89
N GLU A 217 -14.34 -8.35 6.06
CA GLU A 217 -13.84 -8.87 7.33
C GLU A 217 -13.16 -7.80 8.17
N THR A 218 -12.89 -8.11 9.44
CA THR A 218 -12.31 -7.16 10.40
C THR A 218 -10.87 -7.50 10.83
N PHE A 219 -10.35 -8.66 10.44
CA PHE A 219 -8.98 -9.07 10.76
C PHE A 219 -7.91 -8.32 9.93
N ASN A 220 -6.63 -8.53 10.24
CA ASN A 220 -5.49 -7.78 9.71
C ASN A 220 -5.44 -7.69 8.18
N TRP A 221 -5.90 -8.71 7.45
CA TRP A 221 -5.90 -8.69 5.98
C TRP A 221 -6.78 -7.57 5.44
N ASN A 222 -7.88 -7.22 6.12
CA ASN A 222 -8.68 -6.08 5.71
C ASN A 222 -7.80 -4.82 5.68
N ILE A 223 -7.10 -4.51 6.76
CA ILE A 223 -6.22 -3.33 6.82
C ILE A 223 -5.12 -3.43 5.77
N VAL A 224 -4.39 -4.55 5.72
CA VAL A 224 -3.23 -4.70 4.83
C VAL A 224 -3.62 -4.63 3.35
N CYS A 225 -4.67 -5.35 2.95
CA CYS A 225 -5.12 -5.40 1.56
C CYS A 225 -5.67 -4.05 1.09
N ASN A 226 -6.53 -3.41 1.88
CA ASN A 226 -7.03 -2.08 1.56
C ASN A 226 -5.91 -1.05 1.50
N SER A 227 -4.94 -1.11 2.41
CA SER A 227 -3.79 -0.20 2.43
C SER A 227 -2.95 -0.33 1.17
N GLY A 228 -2.59 -1.55 0.78
CA GLY A 228 -1.77 -1.78 -0.40
C GLY A 228 -2.44 -1.39 -1.70
N LEU A 229 -3.74 -1.69 -1.84
CA LEU A 229 -4.55 -1.26 -2.99
C LEU A 229 -4.71 0.26 -3.04
N THR A 230 -4.88 0.92 -1.90
CA THR A 230 -4.99 2.39 -1.84
C THR A 230 -3.70 3.05 -2.31
N ILE A 231 -2.54 2.59 -1.84
CA ILE A 231 -1.23 3.10 -2.26
C ILE A 231 -1.05 2.93 -3.77
N ALA A 232 -1.40 1.76 -4.32
CA ALA A 232 -1.36 1.52 -5.76
C ALA A 232 -2.29 2.46 -6.53
N ALA A 233 -3.53 2.65 -6.06
CA ALA A 233 -4.49 3.55 -6.68
C ALA A 233 -3.97 5.00 -6.70
N LEU A 234 -3.42 5.50 -5.58
CA LEU A 234 -2.84 6.84 -5.51
C LEU A 234 -1.66 7.01 -6.48
N ALA A 235 -0.83 5.99 -6.64
CA ALA A 235 0.28 5.99 -7.59
C ALA A 235 -0.20 6.02 -9.06
N VAL A 236 -1.25 5.26 -9.38
CA VAL A 236 -1.83 5.15 -10.73
C VAL A 236 -2.71 6.34 -11.11
N ARG A 237 -3.29 7.05 -10.14
CA ARG A 237 -4.25 8.14 -10.35
C ARG A 237 -3.84 9.20 -11.38
N PRO A 238 -2.56 9.64 -11.50
CA PRO A 238 -2.14 10.57 -12.55
C PRO A 238 -2.22 10.02 -13.98
N TYR A 239 -2.26 8.70 -14.13
CA TYR A 239 -2.23 7.98 -15.41
C TYR A 239 -3.62 7.46 -15.81
N ASP A 240 -4.34 6.86 -14.85
CA ASP A 240 -5.74 6.46 -15.01
C ASP A 240 -6.55 6.84 -13.75
N PRO A 241 -7.08 8.08 -13.70
CA PRO A 241 -7.86 8.54 -12.55
C PRO A 241 -9.19 7.77 -12.43
N LYS A 242 -9.75 7.26 -13.52
CA LYS A 242 -11.06 6.59 -13.49
C LYS A 242 -10.99 5.27 -12.73
N ILE A 243 -9.99 4.43 -13.01
CA ILE A 243 -9.83 3.16 -12.30
C ILE A 243 -9.33 3.38 -10.86
N ALA A 244 -8.40 4.33 -10.68
CA ALA A 244 -7.86 4.67 -9.36
C ALA A 244 -8.95 5.18 -8.42
N ASP A 245 -9.73 6.18 -8.84
CA ASP A 245 -10.80 6.74 -8.01
C ASP A 245 -11.90 5.72 -7.73
N LYS A 246 -12.17 4.79 -8.67
CA LYS A 246 -13.09 3.67 -8.42
C LYS A 246 -12.57 2.78 -7.28
N LEU A 247 -11.30 2.38 -7.34
CA LEU A 247 -10.69 1.54 -6.31
C LEU A 247 -10.64 2.24 -4.94
N LEU A 248 -10.29 3.53 -4.91
CA LEU A 248 -10.22 4.33 -3.68
C LEU A 248 -11.57 4.36 -2.95
N ARG A 249 -12.69 4.48 -3.67
CA ARG A 249 -14.04 4.46 -3.05
C ARG A 249 -14.30 3.15 -2.33
N TYR A 250 -13.89 2.03 -2.92
CA TYR A 250 -14.05 0.72 -2.29
C TYR A 250 -13.10 0.56 -1.10
N SER A 251 -11.81 0.86 -1.26
CA SER A 251 -10.83 0.60 -0.22
C SER A 251 -11.03 1.46 1.03
N VAL A 252 -11.35 2.75 0.87
CA VAL A 252 -11.63 3.66 1.99
C VAL A 252 -12.89 3.23 2.77
N LYS A 253 -13.89 2.67 2.09
CA LYS A 253 -15.08 2.14 2.74
C LYS A 253 -14.78 0.84 3.49
N SER A 254 -14.10 -0.09 2.82
CA SER A 254 -13.79 -1.43 3.32
C SER A 254 -12.83 -1.43 4.50
N ILE A 255 -11.82 -0.55 4.50
CA ILE A 255 -10.78 -0.51 5.55
C ILE A 255 -11.33 -0.18 6.94
N LYS A 256 -12.49 0.51 7.01
CA LYS A 256 -13.16 0.86 8.27
C LYS A 256 -13.46 -0.37 9.13
N ASN A 257 -13.79 -1.49 8.49
CA ASN A 257 -14.06 -2.76 9.17
C ASN A 257 -12.86 -3.22 10.02
N GLY A 258 -11.65 -3.10 9.48
CA GLY A 258 -10.44 -3.43 10.23
C GLY A 258 -10.08 -2.38 11.29
N PHE A 259 -10.28 -1.10 11.00
CA PHE A 259 -10.02 -0.04 11.99
C PHE A 259 -10.93 -0.12 13.23
N ASP A 260 -12.16 -0.62 13.08
CA ASP A 260 -13.08 -0.86 14.20
C ASP A 260 -12.47 -1.77 15.28
N GLU A 261 -11.58 -2.70 14.91
CA GLU A 261 -10.97 -3.64 15.85
C GLU A 261 -9.94 -3.02 16.80
N TYR A 262 -9.48 -1.79 16.53
CA TYR A 262 -8.67 -1.03 17.48
C TYR A 262 -9.51 -0.47 18.63
N THR A 263 -10.84 -0.50 18.55
CA THR A 263 -11.68 0.07 19.59
C THR A 263 -11.86 -0.89 20.78
N PRO A 264 -11.97 -0.38 22.02
CA PRO A 264 -11.82 1.03 22.43
C PRO A 264 -10.39 1.41 22.88
N ASP A 265 -9.50 0.44 23.08
CA ASP A 265 -8.24 0.59 23.83
C ASP A 265 -6.97 0.55 22.96
N GLY A 266 -7.12 0.40 21.65
CA GLY A 266 -6.03 0.23 20.70
C GLY A 266 -5.51 -1.19 20.60
N GLY A 267 -6.16 -2.19 21.24
CA GLY A 267 -5.82 -3.60 21.09
C GLY A 267 -6.11 -4.15 19.69
N PHE A 268 -5.68 -5.38 19.41
CA PHE A 268 -6.13 -6.12 18.21
C PHE A 268 -6.50 -7.55 18.60
N PRO A 269 -7.66 -8.08 18.19
CA PRO A 269 -8.11 -9.41 18.60
C PRO A 269 -7.18 -10.55 18.20
N GLU A 270 -6.42 -10.39 17.11
CA GLU A 270 -5.50 -11.43 16.59
C GLU A 270 -4.15 -11.48 17.34
N GLY A 271 -3.94 -10.60 18.32
CA GLY A 271 -2.73 -10.54 19.12
C GLY A 271 -1.67 -9.59 18.58
N ALA A 272 -0.56 -9.48 19.33
CA ALA A 272 0.43 -8.42 19.16
C ALA A 272 1.17 -8.45 17.81
N ASP A 273 1.41 -9.63 17.24
CA ASP A 273 2.11 -9.76 15.96
C ASP A 273 1.27 -9.22 14.80
N TYR A 274 -0.02 -9.61 14.75
CA TYR A 274 -0.95 -9.12 13.75
C TYR A 274 -1.33 -7.66 13.99
N TRP A 275 -1.40 -7.21 15.24
CA TRP A 275 -1.49 -5.78 15.58
C TRP A 275 -0.33 -5.01 14.93
N SER A 276 0.92 -5.45 15.13
CA SER A 276 2.11 -4.76 14.59
C SER A 276 2.11 -4.73 13.06
N TYR A 277 1.66 -5.83 12.44
CA TYR A 277 1.56 -5.95 11.00
C TYR A 277 0.47 -5.04 10.41
N ALA A 278 -0.75 -5.09 10.94
CA ALA A 278 -1.87 -4.25 10.52
C ALA A 278 -1.56 -2.76 10.74
N THR A 279 -1.05 -2.40 11.92
CA THR A 279 -0.75 -1.00 12.28
C THR A 279 0.28 -0.38 11.36
N ARG A 280 1.27 -1.15 10.88
CA ARG A 280 2.24 -0.66 9.89
C ARG A 280 1.56 -0.25 8.59
N TYR A 281 0.66 -1.09 8.08
CA TYR A 281 -0.08 -0.81 6.85
C TYR A 281 -1.11 0.31 7.04
N ALA A 282 -1.80 0.35 8.19
CA ALA A 282 -2.69 1.45 8.55
C ALA A 282 -1.96 2.79 8.56
N ALA A 283 -0.75 2.85 9.13
CA ALA A 283 0.07 4.06 9.12
C ALA A 283 0.44 4.47 7.69
N MET A 284 0.86 3.52 6.85
CA MET A 284 1.16 3.79 5.44
C MET A 284 -0.06 4.29 4.67
N PHE A 285 -1.24 3.73 4.92
CA PHE A 285 -2.50 4.18 4.34
C PHE A 285 -2.80 5.63 4.73
N LEU A 286 -2.81 5.93 6.02
CA LEU A 286 -3.13 7.26 6.54
C LEU A 286 -2.17 8.33 6.00
N ASP A 287 -0.87 8.04 6.03
CA ASP A 287 0.17 8.94 5.55
C ASP A 287 0.05 9.18 4.04
N SER A 288 -0.12 8.11 3.25
CA SER A 288 -0.24 8.21 1.79
C SER A 288 -1.48 8.99 1.36
N VAL A 289 -2.63 8.77 2.01
CA VAL A 289 -3.86 9.51 1.67
C VAL A 289 -3.72 10.98 2.07
N THR A 290 -3.16 11.26 3.26
CA THR A 290 -2.95 12.63 3.73
C THR A 290 -2.03 13.39 2.80
N ASP A 291 -0.90 12.80 2.40
CA ASP A 291 0.08 13.46 1.53
C ASP A 291 -0.46 13.70 0.12
N VAL A 292 -1.19 12.75 -0.46
CA VAL A 292 -1.60 12.81 -1.88
C VAL A 292 -2.91 13.56 -2.08
N LEU A 293 -3.87 13.41 -1.15
CA LEU A 293 -5.20 14.04 -1.27
C LEU A 293 -5.33 15.32 -0.44
N GLY A 294 -4.43 15.56 0.53
CA GLY A 294 -4.51 16.70 1.44
C GLY A 294 -5.65 16.59 2.46
N GLU A 295 -6.27 15.42 2.58
CA GLU A 295 -7.41 15.17 3.47
C GLU A 295 -7.00 14.24 4.60
N VAL A 296 -7.34 14.62 5.84
CA VAL A 296 -7.34 13.67 6.96
C VAL A 296 -8.59 12.81 6.79
N VAL A 297 -8.41 11.54 6.41
CA VAL A 297 -9.54 10.61 6.30
C VAL A 297 -10.15 10.42 7.69
N SER A 298 -11.40 10.84 7.87
CA SER A 298 -12.20 10.44 9.02
C SER A 298 -12.58 8.98 8.83
N ILE A 299 -11.76 8.09 9.42
CA ILE A 299 -12.02 6.65 9.47
C ILE A 299 -13.09 6.39 10.52
#